data_AF-A0A2N3IFE2-F1
#
_entry.id   AF-A0A2N3IFE2-F1
#
_cell.length_a   1.000
_cell.length_b   1.000
_cell.length_c   1.000
_cell.angle_alpha   90.00
_cell.angle_beta   90.00
_cell.angle_gamma   90.00
#
_symmetry.space_group_name_H-M   'P 1'
#
loop_
_entity.id
_entity.type
_entity.pdbx_description
1 polymer ?
#
loop_
_entity_poly.entity_id
_entity_poly.type
_entity_poly.pdbx_seq_one_letter_code
_entity_poly.pdbx_strand_id
1 'polypeptide(L)'
;MMKFLFKYLLSANYSFAKRWVNEKMPQQILPAAIHTFTTPFTFVLGGLYFAFIGSINYKFETYTPIFIGLLIVLLPTSIPIERKAKKAISKWGLEKEYKSLNKTQRSNRNTFAFLFFFGGLALFFYLGVTYFSGYSLK
;
A
#
# COMPACT_ATOMS: atom_id res chain seq x y z
N MET A 1 12.68 13.29 9.96
CA MET A 1 11.24 13.45 9.66
C MET A 1 10.65 12.22 8.96
N MET A 2 11.16 11.79 7.80
CA MET A 2 10.67 10.62 7.05
C MET A 2 10.61 9.31 7.88
N LYS A 3 11.65 9.02 8.67
CA LYS A 3 11.68 7.84 9.55
C LYS A 3 10.52 7.82 10.55
N PHE A 4 10.14 8.98 11.09
CA PHE A 4 9.02 9.09 12.03
C PHE A 4 7.67 8.87 11.33
N LEU A 5 7.51 9.44 10.13
CA LEU A 5 6.33 9.22 9.29
C LEU A 5 6.18 7.72 8.96
N PHE A 6 7.22 7.09 8.44
CA PHE A 6 7.21 5.66 8.10
C PHE A 6 6.98 4.77 9.32
N LYS A 7 7.58 5.09 10.47
CA LYS A 7 7.32 4.37 11.72
C LYS A 7 5.85 4.50 12.12
N TYR A 8 5.29 5.71 12.09
CA TYR A 8 3.89 5.95 12.44
C TYR A 8 2.95 5.20 11.49
N LEU A 9 3.20 5.28 10.17
CA LEU A 9 2.43 4.59 9.14
C LEU A 9 2.46 3.07 9.33
N LEU A 10 3.63 2.49 9.58
CA LEU A 10 3.80 1.06 9.82
C LEU A 10 3.15 0.62 11.14
N SER A 11 3.23 1.46 12.18
CA SER A 11 2.57 1.24 13.47
C SER A 11 1.04 1.31 13.38
N ALA A 12 0.54 2.20 12.51
CA ALA A 12 -0.88 2.31 12.19
C ALA A 12 -1.39 1.06 11.47
N ASN A 13 -0.67 0.58 10.44
CA ASN A 13 -0.99 -0.65 9.73
C ASN A 13 -0.90 -1.89 10.64
N TYR A 14 0.06 -1.93 11.57
CA TYR A 14 0.12 -2.99 12.58
C TYR A 14 -1.10 -2.99 13.51
N SER A 15 -1.53 -1.80 13.95
CA SER A 15 -2.74 -1.65 14.79
C SER A 15 -3.99 -2.09 14.03
N PHE A 16 -4.08 -1.73 12.75
CA PHE A 16 -5.18 -2.11 11.87
C PHE A 16 -5.23 -3.63 11.67
N ALA A 17 -4.08 -4.25 11.36
CA ALA A 17 -3.97 -5.69 11.23
C ALA A 17 -4.35 -6.42 12.53
N LYS A 18 -3.95 -5.92 13.71
CA LYS A 18 -4.35 -6.47 15.01
C LYS A 18 -5.86 -6.44 15.23
N ARG A 19 -6.57 -5.46 14.68
CA ARG A 19 -8.03 -5.35 14.79
C ARG A 19 -8.77 -6.24 13.78
N TRP A 20 -8.20 -6.39 12.58
CA TRP A 20 -8.86 -7.04 11.45
C TRP A 20 -8.57 -8.55 11.37
N VAL A 21 -7.38 -8.98 11.81
CA VAL A 21 -7.00 -10.39 11.84
C VAL A 21 -7.71 -11.08 13.01
N ASN A 22 -8.23 -12.28 12.77
CA ASN A 22 -8.85 -13.11 13.78
C ASN A 22 -7.91 -13.34 14.97
N GLU A 23 -8.39 -13.10 16.19
CA GLU A 23 -7.61 -13.24 17.42
C GLU A 23 -7.05 -14.66 17.60
N LYS A 24 -7.72 -15.68 17.04
CA LYS A 24 -7.27 -17.08 17.04
C LYS A 24 -6.09 -17.36 16.08
N MET A 25 -5.70 -16.39 15.25
CA MET A 25 -4.63 -16.51 14.26
C MET A 25 -3.59 -15.37 14.39
N PRO A 26 -2.91 -15.23 15.55
CA PRO A 26 -1.97 -14.15 15.78
C PRO A 26 -0.77 -14.16 14.80
N GLN A 27 -0.42 -15.32 14.25
CA GLN A 27 0.63 -15.47 13.23
C GLN A 27 0.34 -14.68 11.94
N GLN A 28 -0.93 -14.38 11.64
CA GLN A 28 -1.33 -13.64 10.44
C GLN A 28 -1.20 -12.11 10.60
N ILE A 29 -1.00 -11.60 11.82
CA ILE A 29 -0.93 -10.17 12.08
C ILE A 29 0.25 -9.53 11.36
N LEU A 30 1.42 -10.18 11.40
CA LEU A 30 2.62 -9.65 10.77
C LEU A 30 2.49 -9.61 9.24
N PRO A 31 2.09 -10.70 8.54
CA PRO A 31 1.77 -10.66 7.12
C PRO A 31 0.72 -9.60 6.78
N ALA A 32 -0.39 -9.53 7.52
CA ALA A 32 -1.45 -8.58 7.26
C ALA A 32 -0.98 -7.12 7.44
N ALA A 33 -0.19 -6.83 8.47
CA ALA A 33 0.39 -5.50 8.69
C ALA A 33 1.36 -5.10 7.57
N ILE A 34 2.13 -6.06 7.04
CA ILE A 34 3.03 -5.82 5.92
C ILE A 34 2.23 -5.54 4.65
N HIS A 35 1.24 -6.38 4.30
CA HIS A 35 0.43 -6.18 3.11
C HIS A 35 -0.37 -4.88 3.16
N THR A 36 -1.06 -4.60 4.26
CA THR A 36 -1.80 -3.33 4.43
C THR A 36 -0.89 -2.11 4.36
N PHE A 37 0.38 -2.23 4.78
CA PHE A 37 1.38 -1.19 4.61
C PHE A 37 1.91 -1.08 3.18
N THR A 38 2.13 -2.17 2.45
CA THR A 38 2.74 -2.16 1.11
C THR A 38 1.75 -1.88 -0.01
N THR A 39 0.52 -2.39 0.10
CA THR A 39 -0.53 -2.26 -0.92
C THR A 39 -0.82 -0.81 -1.34
N PRO A 40 -0.90 0.18 -0.44
CA PRO A 40 -1.14 1.57 -0.85
C PRO A 40 0.01 2.14 -1.68
N PHE A 41 1.26 1.74 -1.42
CA PHE A 41 2.40 2.12 -2.26
C PHE A 41 2.28 1.48 -3.65
N THR A 42 1.82 0.24 -3.74
CA THR A 42 1.55 -0.40 -5.04
C THR A 42 0.43 0.32 -5.81
N PHE A 43 -0.61 0.81 -5.13
CA PHE A 43 -1.65 1.63 -5.75
C PHE A 43 -1.08 2.95 -6.31
N VAL A 44 -0.26 3.65 -5.52
CA VAL A 44 0.41 4.89 -5.98
C VAL A 44 1.29 4.60 -7.20
N LEU A 45 2.12 3.56 -7.14
CA LEU A 45 3.01 3.20 -8.26
C LEU A 45 2.23 2.78 -9.51
N GLY A 46 1.17 1.99 -9.36
CA GLY A 46 0.29 1.61 -10.47
C GLY A 46 -0.42 2.81 -11.08
N GLY A 47 -0.87 3.77 -10.27
CA GLY A 47 -1.49 5.00 -10.75
C GLY A 47 -0.49 5.87 -11.53
N LEU A 48 0.73 6.02 -11.01
CA LEU A 48 1.82 6.72 -11.70
C LEU A 48 2.20 6.03 -13.01
N TYR A 49 2.20 4.70 -13.05
CA TYR A 49 2.43 3.93 -14.27
C TYR A 49 1.38 4.25 -15.34
N PHE A 50 0.09 4.27 -14.96
CA PHE A 50 -0.97 4.66 -15.89
C PHE A 50 -0.83 6.12 -16.36
N ALA A 51 -0.47 7.05 -15.46
CA ALA A 51 -0.20 8.43 -15.85
C ALA A 51 0.95 8.53 -16.86
N PHE A 52 2.05 7.81 -16.61
CA PHE A 52 3.21 7.77 -17.50
C PHE A 52 2.83 7.22 -18.89
N ILE A 53 2.17 6.07 -18.96
CA ILE A 53 1.75 5.49 -20.25
C ILE A 53 0.67 6.31 -20.94
N GLY A 54 -0.28 6.91 -20.20
CA GLY A 54 -1.26 7.80 -20.80
C GLY A 54 -0.62 9.03 -21.45
N SER A 55 0.49 9.50 -20.89
CA SER A 55 1.21 10.70 -21.36
C SER A 55 2.12 10.48 -22.56
N ILE A 56 2.47 9.24 -22.91
CA ILE A 56 3.27 8.96 -24.12
C ILE A 56 2.39 9.01 -25.38
N ASN A 57 2.97 9.49 -26.48
CA ASN A 57 2.31 9.57 -27.79
C ASN A 57 2.04 8.19 -28.40
N TYR A 58 2.86 7.19 -28.05
CA TYR A 58 2.70 5.83 -28.55
C TYR A 58 1.51 5.14 -27.87
N LYS A 59 0.63 4.54 -28.69
CA LYS A 59 -0.51 3.73 -28.24
C LYS A 59 -0.31 2.27 -28.65
N PHE A 60 -0.30 1.37 -27.67
CA PHE A 60 -0.36 -0.07 -27.92
C PHE A 60 -1.70 -0.45 -28.59
N GLU A 61 -1.65 -1.36 -29.56
CA GLU A 61 -2.83 -1.91 -30.24
C GLU A 61 -3.68 -2.82 -29.34
N THR A 62 -3.07 -3.39 -28.30
CA THR A 62 -3.73 -4.24 -27.32
C THR A 62 -3.39 -3.81 -25.90
N TYR A 63 -4.23 -4.17 -24.93
CA TYR A 63 -3.99 -3.85 -23.52
C TYR A 63 -2.94 -4.76 -22.86
N THR A 64 -2.54 -5.87 -23.50
CA THR A 64 -1.61 -6.86 -22.94
C THR A 64 -0.26 -6.25 -22.51
N PRO A 65 0.41 -5.42 -23.33
CA PRO A 65 1.69 -4.81 -22.94
C PRO A 65 1.55 -3.85 -21.74
N ILE A 66 0.39 -3.22 -21.59
CA ILE A 66 0.08 -2.33 -20.46
C ILE A 66 -0.07 -3.14 -19.16
N PHE A 67 -0.71 -4.30 -19.21
CA PHE A 67 -0.80 -5.17 -18.02
C PHE A 67 0.54 -5.82 -17.68
N ILE A 68 1.32 -6.22 -18.68
CA ILE A 68 2.67 -6.75 -18.46
C ILE A 68 3.58 -5.69 -17.83
N GLY A 69 3.58 -4.47 -18.36
CA GLY A 69 4.36 -3.37 -17.79
C GLY A 69 3.91 -3.00 -16.37
N LEU A 70 2.61 -3.03 -16.08
CA LEU A 70 2.10 -2.83 -14.72
C LEU A 70 2.66 -3.88 -13.77
N LEU A 71 2.63 -5.16 -14.14
CA LEU A 71 3.22 -6.24 -13.33
C LEU A 71 4.72 -6.03 -13.09
N ILE A 72 5.47 -5.61 -14.12
CA ILE A 72 6.90 -5.30 -14.02
C ILE A 72 7.16 -4.13 -13.08
N VAL A 73 6.26 -3.15 -12.95
CA VAL A 73 6.43 -2.04 -12.00
C VAL A 73 6.07 -2.47 -10.58
N LEU A 74 5.03 -3.29 -10.40
CA LEU A 74 4.50 -3.65 -9.08
C LEU A 74 5.31 -4.75 -8.36
N LEU A 75 5.78 -5.78 -9.09
CA LEU A 75 6.47 -6.93 -8.49
C LEU A 75 7.85 -6.63 -7.88
N PRO A 76 8.78 -5.94 -8.58
CA PRO A 76 10.11 -5.66 -8.03
C PRO A 76 10.09 -4.58 -6.95
N THR A 77 9.01 -3.80 -6.83
CA THR A 77 8.87 -2.77 -5.79
C THR A 77 8.26 -3.32 -4.51
N SER A 78 7.34 -4.28 -4.59
CA SER A 78 6.70 -4.88 -3.40
C SER A 78 7.67 -5.68 -2.54
N ILE A 79 8.46 -6.60 -3.13
CA ILE A 79 9.38 -7.51 -2.42
C ILE A 79 10.39 -6.79 -1.50
N PRO A 80 11.16 -5.77 -1.96
CA PRO A 80 12.12 -5.08 -1.10
C PRO A 80 11.43 -4.25 0.00
N ILE A 81 10.26 -3.67 -0.27
CA ILE A 81 9.49 -2.92 0.73
C ILE A 81 8.99 -3.87 1.81
N GLU A 82 8.47 -5.05 1.45
CA GLU A 82 8.02 -6.06 2.40
C GLU A 82 9.16 -6.52 3.33
N ARG A 83 10.33 -6.83 2.78
CA ARG A 83 11.51 -7.22 3.56
C ARG A 83 11.94 -6.11 4.54
N LYS A 84 11.93 -4.85 4.10
CA LYS A 84 12.26 -3.70 4.94
C LYS A 84 11.20 -3.47 6.03
N ALA A 85 9.92 -3.56 5.68
CA ALA A 85 8.80 -3.43 6.61
C ALA A 85 8.86 -4.49 7.70
N LYS A 86 9.05 -5.77 7.34
CA LYS A 86 9.20 -6.87 8.30
C LYS A 86 10.32 -6.60 9.31
N LYS A 87 11.52 -6.23 8.82
CA LYS A 87 12.66 -5.87 9.68
C LYS A 87 12.35 -4.67 10.57
N ALA A 88 11.67 -3.66 10.04
CA ALA A 88 11.32 -2.45 10.77
C ALA A 88 10.28 -2.70 11.88
N ILE A 89 9.27 -3.55 11.66
CA ILE A 89 8.28 -3.92 12.69
C ILE A 89 8.98 -4.51 13.92
N SER A 90 9.92 -5.44 13.70
CA SER A 90 10.70 -6.06 14.76
C SER A 90 11.67 -5.05 15.41
N LYS A 91 12.49 -4.35 14.61
CA LYS A 91 13.51 -3.41 15.10
C LYS A 91 12.92 -2.22 15.88
N TRP A 92 11.73 -1.76 15.51
CA TRP A 92 11.07 -0.65 16.18
C TRP A 92 10.15 -1.07 17.32
N GLY A 93 10.03 -2.38 17.59
CA GLY A 93 9.24 -2.92 18.70
C GLY A 93 7.76 -2.58 18.63
N LEU A 94 7.17 -2.58 17.42
CA LEU A 94 5.80 -2.09 17.21
C LEU A 94 4.74 -2.88 17.96
N GLU A 95 4.99 -4.16 18.25
CA GLU A 95 4.11 -4.97 19.11
C GLU A 95 4.06 -4.43 20.54
N LYS A 96 5.22 -4.10 21.13
CA LYS A 96 5.31 -3.51 22.47
C LYS A 96 4.64 -2.14 22.49
N GLU A 97 4.89 -1.35 21.45
CA GLU A 97 4.26 -0.05 21.25
C GLU A 97 2.74 -0.17 21.19
N TYR A 98 2.18 -1.14 20.44
CA TYR A 98 0.74 -1.35 20.37
C TYR A 98 0.10 -1.65 21.73
N LYS A 99 0.78 -2.47 22.55
CA LYS A 99 0.30 -2.86 23.90
C LYS A 99 0.22 -1.66 24.84
N SER A 100 1.09 -0.66 24.71
CA SER A 100 1.07 0.54 25.55
C SER A 100 0.02 1.59 25.13
N LEU A 101 -0.63 1.43 23.98
CA LEU A 101 -1.66 2.38 23.51
C LEU A 101 -2.99 2.19 24.21
N ASN A 102 -3.69 3.29 24.44
CA ASN A 102 -5.10 3.28 24.83
C ASN A 102 -6.05 3.06 23.63
N LYS A 103 -7.34 2.84 23.92
CA LYS A 103 -8.37 2.54 22.91
C LYS A 103 -8.49 3.64 21.85
N THR A 104 -8.44 4.91 22.26
CA THR A 104 -8.54 6.06 21.35
C THR A 104 -7.34 6.15 20.41
N GLN A 105 -6.13 5.99 20.92
CA GLN A 105 -4.90 5.97 20.12
C GLN A 105 -4.90 4.83 19.10
N ARG A 106 -5.35 3.63 19.50
CA ARG A 106 -5.52 2.49 18.59
C ARG A 106 -6.55 2.81 17.51
N SER A 107 -7.68 3.40 17.88
CA SER A 107 -8.72 3.81 16.93
C SER A 107 -8.20 4.81 15.90
N ASN A 108 -7.51 5.86 16.34
CA ASN A 108 -6.95 6.87 15.44
C ASN A 108 -5.93 6.27 14.47
N ARG A 109 -5.07 5.36 14.96
CA ARG A 109 -4.12 4.61 14.13
C ARG A 109 -4.82 3.74 13.09
N ASN A 110 -5.90 3.06 13.47
CA ASN A 110 -6.69 2.25 12.56
C ASN A 110 -7.35 3.10 11.48
N THR A 111 -7.95 4.24 11.86
CA THR A 111 -8.53 5.20 10.91
C THR A 111 -7.49 5.72 9.95
N PHE A 112 -6.29 6.07 10.44
CA PHE A 112 -5.21 6.55 9.59
C PHE A 112 -4.74 5.48 8.58
N ALA A 113 -4.57 4.22 9.01
CA ALA A 113 -4.25 3.12 8.10
C ALA A 113 -5.35 2.88 7.06
N PHE A 114 -6.62 2.94 7.49
CA PHE A 114 -7.77 2.84 6.59
C PHE A 114 -7.77 3.95 5.53
N LEU A 115 -7.61 5.21 5.95
CA LEU A 115 -7.56 6.36 5.05
C LEU A 115 -6.38 6.29 4.09
N PHE A 116 -5.21 5.85 4.57
CA PHE A 116 -4.04 5.67 3.71
C PHE A 116 -4.28 4.60 2.64
N PHE A 117 -4.92 3.49 3.02
CA PHE A 117 -5.27 2.42 2.08
C PHE A 117 -6.28 2.87 1.03
N PHE A 118 -7.43 3.40 1.46
CA PHE A 118 -8.48 3.82 0.54
C PHE A 118 -8.11 5.07 -0.25
N GLY A 119 -7.30 5.97 0.32
CA GLY A 119 -6.74 7.11 -0.40
C GLY A 119 -5.81 6.67 -1.53
N GLY A 120 -4.93 5.70 -1.26
CA GLY A 120 -4.11 5.07 -2.30
C GLY A 120 -4.96 4.40 -3.38
N LEU A 121 -5.97 3.64 -2.99
CA LEU A 121 -6.90 2.95 -3.91
C LEU A 121 -7.66 3.93 -4.80
N ALA A 122 -8.22 4.99 -4.21
CA ALA A 122 -8.94 6.03 -4.94
C ALA A 122 -8.02 6.75 -5.93
N LEU A 123 -6.78 7.07 -5.54
CA LEU A 123 -5.79 7.66 -6.43
C LEU A 123 -5.45 6.73 -7.60
N PHE A 124 -5.27 5.43 -7.34
CA PHE A 124 -5.01 4.44 -8.38
C PHE A 124 -6.15 4.39 -9.41
N PHE A 125 -7.40 4.30 -8.96
CA PHE A 125 -8.54 4.32 -9.87
C PHE A 125 -8.69 5.65 -10.60
N TYR A 126 -8.51 6.78 -9.92
CA TYR A 126 -8.58 8.10 -10.54
C TYR A 126 -7.56 8.25 -11.67
N LEU A 127 -6.29 7.94 -11.41
CA LEU A 127 -5.23 8.00 -12.41
C LEU A 127 -5.42 6.94 -13.49
N GLY A 128 -5.83 5.73 -13.10
CA GLY A 128 -6.21 4.66 -14.01
C GLY A 128 -7.26 5.13 -15.00
N VAL A 129 -8.44 5.55 -14.54
CA VAL A 129 -9.53 6.03 -15.41
C VAL A 129 -9.09 7.21 -16.27
N THR A 130 -8.49 8.24 -15.65
CA THR A 130 -8.12 9.50 -16.35
C THR A 130 -7.15 9.27 -17.51
N TYR A 131 -6.15 8.41 -17.32
CA TYR A 131 -5.07 8.22 -18.30
C TYR A 131 -5.25 6.97 -19.17
N PHE A 132 -5.99 5.97 -18.69
CA PHE A 132 -6.35 4.78 -19.47
C PHE A 132 -7.51 5.05 -20.42
N SER A 133 -8.44 5.95 -20.09
CA SER A 133 -9.52 6.35 -21.03
C SER A 133 -8.97 7.02 -22.30
N GLY A 134 -7.83 7.71 -22.20
CA GLY A 134 -7.09 8.25 -23.36
C GLY A 134 -6.37 7.18 -24.20
N TYR A 135 -6.46 5.92 -23.80
CA TYR A 135 -5.91 4.74 -24.48
C TYR A 135 -6.98 3.87 -25.14
N SER A 136 -8.25 4.06 -24.81
CA SER A 136 -9.35 3.43 -25.54
C SER A 136 -9.40 4.04 -26.94
N LEU A 137 -8.93 3.27 -27.91
CA LEU A 137 -9.12 3.51 -29.33
C LEU A 137 -10.62 3.81 -29.58
N LYS A 138 -10.90 4.94 -30.23
CA LYS A 138 -12.13 5.10 -30.99
C LYS A 138 -12.13 4.12 -32.16
#